data_AF-A0A842XU26-F1
#
_entry.id   AF-A0A842XU26-F1
#
_cell.length_a   1.000
_cell.length_b   1.000
_cell.length_c   1.000
_cell.angle_alpha   90.00
_cell.angle_beta   90.00
_cell.angle_gamma   90.00
#
_symmetry.space_group_name_H-M   'P 1'
#
loop_
_entity.id
_entity.type
_entity.pdbx_description
1 polymer ?
#
loop_
_entity_poly.entity_id
_entity_poly.type
_entity_poly.pdbx_seq_one_letter_code
_entity_poly.pdbx_strand_id
1 'polypeptide(L)'
;LEQAAPDKPEKSWWIDRKETEDGKMVVRSTFTRKNTLRHTLSLDLFYDVYKNGKLLERYHEYGEVATISKDEIVRSLEETGFEVVNVYGDFDKSKYRKDSTRLVLVTRRK
;
A
#
# COMPACT_ATOMS: atom_id res chain seq x y z
N LEU A 1 4.37 0.19 -2.77
CA LEU A 1 2.92 -0.04 -2.77
C LEU A 1 2.30 1.08 -3.58
N GLU A 2 1.69 0.72 -4.71
CA GLU A 2 1.02 1.66 -5.61
C GLU A 2 -0.25 2.17 -4.90
N GLN A 3 -0.40 3.49 -4.75
CA GLN A 3 -1.61 4.07 -4.17
C GLN A 3 -2.82 3.78 -5.06
N ALA A 4 -3.97 3.51 -4.45
CA ALA A 4 -5.20 3.21 -5.16
C ALA A 4 -5.69 4.47 -5.89
N ALA A 5 -5.50 4.50 -7.21
CA ALA A 5 -6.06 5.54 -8.07
C ALA A 5 -7.61 5.43 -8.12
N PRO A 6 -8.34 6.54 -8.28
CA PRO A 6 -9.80 6.57 -8.22
C PRO A 6 -10.50 5.80 -9.36
N ASP A 7 -9.78 5.48 -10.43
CA ASP A 7 -10.21 4.74 -11.62
C ASP A 7 -10.03 3.21 -11.50
N LYS A 8 -9.42 2.70 -10.42
CA LYS A 8 -9.27 1.26 -10.22
C LYS A 8 -10.61 0.60 -9.85
N PRO A 9 -10.90 -0.60 -10.40
CA PRO A 9 -12.15 -1.32 -10.13
C PRO A 9 -12.27 -1.70 -8.65
N GLU A 10 -13.50 -1.90 -8.18
CA GLU A 10 -13.77 -2.31 -6.78
C GLU A 10 -13.06 -3.61 -6.39
N LYS A 11 -12.81 -4.48 -7.36
CA LYS A 11 -12.02 -5.70 -7.21
C LYS A 11 -11.03 -5.79 -8.35
N SER A 12 -9.80 -6.17 -8.04
CA SER A 12 -8.78 -6.41 -9.07
C SER A 12 -7.90 -7.60 -8.71
N TRP A 13 -7.42 -8.27 -9.76
CA TRP A 13 -6.49 -9.38 -9.67
C TRP A 13 -5.31 -9.12 -10.61
N TRP A 14 -4.09 -9.21 -10.11
CA TRP A 14 -2.87 -9.20 -10.90
C TRP A 14 -1.93 -10.33 -10.51
N ILE A 15 -1.08 -10.71 -11.44
CA ILE A 15 -0.07 -11.75 -11.27
C ILE A 15 1.27 -11.18 -11.68
N ASP A 16 2.21 -11.17 -10.73
CA ASP A 16 3.61 -10.86 -10.98
C ASP A 16 4.42 -12.15 -10.96
N ARG A 17 5.50 -12.21 -11.75
CA ARG A 17 6.41 -13.34 -11.79
C ARG A 17 7.84 -12.84 -11.70
N LYS A 18 8.67 -13.49 -10.91
CA LYS A 18 10.09 -13.17 -10.78
C LYS A 18 10.91 -14.43 -10.58
N GLU A 19 11.94 -14.60 -11.40
CA GLU A 19 12.96 -15.62 -11.19
C GLU A 19 14.00 -15.14 -10.18
N THR A 20 14.45 -16.04 -9.30
CA THR A 20 15.51 -15.81 -8.32
C THR A 20 16.84 -16.36 -8.83
N GLU A 21 17.95 -15.91 -8.24
CA GLU A 21 19.30 -16.34 -8.63
C GLU A 21 19.53 -17.85 -8.50
N ASP A 22 18.81 -18.54 -7.61
CA ASP A 22 18.88 -19.99 -7.40
C ASP A 22 17.91 -20.80 -8.32
N GLY A 23 17.37 -20.15 -9.36
CA GLY A 23 16.52 -20.76 -10.39
C GLY A 23 15.11 -21.09 -9.92
N LYS A 24 14.61 -20.45 -8.85
CA LYS A 24 13.19 -20.56 -8.45
C LYS A 24 12.38 -19.49 -9.16
N MET A 25 11.13 -19.81 -9.47
CA MET A 25 10.14 -18.86 -9.98
C MET A 25 9.16 -18.52 -8.87
N VAL A 26 9.13 -17.26 -8.45
CA VAL A 26 8.13 -16.75 -7.51
C VAL A 26 7.00 -16.11 -8.30
N VAL A 27 5.79 -16.63 -8.11
CA VAL A 27 4.55 -16.09 -8.69
C VAL A 27 3.75 -15.43 -7.58
N ARG A 28 3.59 -14.11 -7.64
CA ARG A 28 2.75 -13.36 -6.71
C ARG A 28 1.39 -13.11 -7.35
N SER A 29 0.34 -13.75 -6.85
CA SER A 29 -1.05 -13.40 -7.19
C SER A 29 -1.59 -12.45 -6.14
N THR A 30 -2.04 -11.28 -6.58
CA THR A 30 -2.60 -10.28 -5.68
C THR A 30 -4.06 -10.04 -6.00
N PHE A 31 -4.89 -10.06 -4.97
CA PHE A 31 -6.30 -9.75 -5.06
C PHE A 31 -6.61 -8.56 -4.16
N THR A 32 -7.19 -7.50 -4.70
CA THR A 32 -7.70 -6.38 -3.89
C THR A 32 -9.20 -6.27 -3.92
N ARG A 33 -9.75 -5.79 -2.82
CA ARG A 33 -11.15 -5.37 -2.71
C ARG A 33 -11.20 -4.01 -2.03
N LYS A 34 -11.81 -3.02 -2.69
CA LYS A 34 -12.07 -1.68 -2.17
C LYS A 34 -13.49 -1.63 -1.61
N ASN A 35 -13.64 -1.08 -0.41
CA ASN A 35 -14.93 -0.77 0.20
C ASN A 35 -15.05 0.74 0.34
N THR A 36 -15.81 1.36 -0.56
CA THR A 36 -16.00 2.82 -0.59
C THR A 36 -16.80 3.32 0.60
N LEU A 37 -17.78 2.55 1.09
CA LEU A 37 -18.60 2.92 2.24
C LEU A 37 -17.78 2.97 3.55
N ARG A 38 -16.81 2.06 3.70
CA ARG A 38 -15.94 2.01 4.88
C ARG A 38 -14.61 2.72 4.69
N HIS A 39 -14.35 3.26 3.50
CA HIS A 39 -13.05 3.82 3.11
C HIS A 39 -11.89 2.84 3.40
N THR A 40 -12.06 1.54 3.13
CA THR A 40 -11.02 0.53 3.31
C THR A 40 -10.64 -0.16 2.01
N LEU A 41 -9.41 -0.69 1.97
CA LEU A 41 -8.92 -1.58 0.92
C LEU A 41 -8.32 -2.81 1.58
N SER A 42 -8.76 -3.98 1.15
CA SER A 42 -8.17 -5.27 1.55
C SER A 42 -7.32 -5.85 0.43
N LEU A 43 -6.29 -6.60 0.82
CA LEU A 43 -5.27 -7.19 -0.03
C LEU A 43 -5.06 -8.65 0.39
N ASP A 44 -5.25 -9.58 -0.53
CA ASP A 44 -4.76 -10.96 -0.41
C ASP A 44 -3.56 -11.12 -1.34
N LEU A 45 -2.42 -11.54 -0.80
CA LEU A 45 -1.21 -11.85 -1.54
C LEU A 45 -0.90 -13.33 -1.41
N PHE A 46 -0.89 -14.04 -2.53
CA PHE A 46 -0.41 -15.42 -2.60
C PHE A 46 0.94 -15.44 -3.30
N TYR A 47 1.94 -16.00 -2.65
CA TYR A 47 3.27 -16.20 -3.21
C TYR A 47 3.51 -17.69 -3.41
N ASP A 48 3.54 -18.12 -4.67
CA ASP A 48 3.86 -19.49 -5.04
C ASP A 48 5.32 -19.57 -5.48
N VAL A 49 6.08 -20.48 -4.88
CA VAL A 49 7.48 -20.71 -5.23
C VAL A 49 7.58 -22.00 -6.02
N TYR A 50 8.03 -21.91 -7.27
CA TYR A 50 8.24 -23.06 -8.15
C TYR A 50 9.72 -23.30 -8.41
N LYS A 51 10.10 -24.56 -8.61
CA LYS A 51 11.41 -24.94 -9.19
C LYS A 51 11.23 -26.11 -10.14
N ASN A 52 11.79 -26.02 -11.34
CA ASN A 52 11.65 -27.04 -12.38
C ASN A 52 10.17 -27.43 -12.62
N GLY A 53 9.27 -26.44 -12.63
CA GLY A 53 7.83 -26.63 -12.82
C GLY A 53 7.07 -27.22 -11.63
N LYS A 54 7.73 -27.54 -10.50
CA LYS A 54 7.07 -28.07 -9.30
C LYS A 54 6.85 -26.95 -8.29
N LEU A 55 5.64 -26.87 -7.73
CA LEU A 55 5.34 -26.01 -6.59
C LEU A 55 6.08 -26.55 -5.35
N LEU A 56 6.92 -25.72 -4.76
CA LEU A 56 7.65 -26.03 -3.54
C LEU A 56 6.90 -25.53 -2.31
N GLU A 57 6.48 -24.26 -2.35
CA GLU A 57 5.92 -23.55 -1.21
C GLU A 57 4.84 -22.57 -1.67
N ARG A 58 3.87 -22.31 -0.78
CA ARG A 58 2.88 -21.25 -0.93
C ARG A 58 2.79 -20.45 0.37
N TYR A 59 2.91 -19.14 0.24
CA TYR A 59 2.68 -18.19 1.33
C TYR A 59 1.43 -17.37 1.04
N HIS A 60 0.65 -17.06 2.09
CA HIS A 60 -0.47 -16.15 2.01
C HIS A 60 -0.28 -15.03 3.02
N GLU A 61 -0.41 -13.80 2.56
CA GLU A 61 -0.48 -12.62 3.40
C GLU A 61 -1.81 -11.92 3.14
N TYR A 62 -2.48 -11.53 4.22
CA TYR A 62 -3.67 -10.69 4.17
C TYR A 62 -3.39 -9.37 4.86
N GLY A 63 -3.87 -8.28 4.26
CA GLY A 63 -3.81 -6.95 4.85
C GLY A 63 -5.08 -6.16 4.58
N GLU A 64 -5.43 -5.28 5.52
CA GLU A 64 -6.45 -4.26 5.35
C GLU A 64 -5.85 -2.89 5.67
N VAL A 65 -6.16 -1.90 4.83
CA VAL A 65 -5.69 -0.53 4.99
C VAL A 65 -6.86 0.44 4.89
N ALA A 66 -6.80 1.52 5.66
CA ALA A 66 -7.70 2.65 5.50
C ALA A 66 -7.25 3.54 4.33
N THR A 67 -8.20 4.03 3.55
CA THR A 67 -7.99 5.02 2.49
C THR A 67 -8.33 6.38 3.07
N ILE A 68 -7.30 7.15 3.44
CA ILE A 68 -7.44 8.45 4.10
C ILE A 68 -6.71 9.49 3.26
N SER A 69 -7.37 10.60 2.97
CA SER A 69 -6.73 11.74 2.29
C SER A 69 -5.78 12.49 3.21
N LYS A 70 -4.87 13.28 2.62
CA LYS A 70 -3.97 14.15 3.38
C LYS A 70 -4.75 15.09 4.32
N ASP A 71 -5.82 15.70 3.83
CA ASP A 71 -6.57 16.71 4.59
C ASP A 71 -7.31 16.07 5.76
N GLU A 72 -7.82 14.84 5.59
CA GLU A 72 -8.45 14.08 6.67
C GLU A 72 -7.46 13.73 7.78
N ILE A 73 -6.27 13.19 7.44
CA ILE A 73 -5.28 12.82 8.47
C ILE A 73 -4.72 14.05 9.20
N VAL A 74 -4.53 15.18 8.50
CA VAL A 74 -4.12 16.45 9.12
C VAL A 74 -5.17 16.93 10.11
N ARG A 75 -6.44 16.96 9.70
CA ARG A 75 -7.55 17.35 10.58
C ARG A 75 -7.63 16.46 11.83
N SER A 76 -7.56 15.14 11.66
CA SER A 76 -7.58 14.20 12.80
C SER A 76 -6.42 14.40 13.77
N LEU A 77 -5.22 14.74 13.28
CA LEU A 77 -4.08 15.07 14.15
C LEU A 77 -4.34 16.38 14.93
N GLU A 78 -4.89 17.39 14.28
CA GLU A 78 -5.17 18.69 14.92
C GLU A 78 -6.23 18.60 16.01
N GLU A 79 -7.30 17.83 15.76
CA GLU A 79 -8.38 17.54 16.70
C GLU A 79 -7.90 16.73 17.92
N THR A 80 -6.85 15.91 17.75
CA THR A 80 -6.29 15.08 18.82
C THR A 80 -5.14 15.74 19.59
N GLY A 81 -4.92 17.04 19.38
CA GLY A 81 -3.96 17.82 20.16
C GLY A 81 -2.54 17.85 19.58
N PHE A 82 -2.36 17.49 18.31
CA PHE A 82 -1.11 17.68 17.58
C PHE A 82 -1.16 18.92 16.70
N GLU A 83 0.01 19.47 16.38
CA GLU A 83 0.20 20.49 15.36
C GLU A 83 1.09 19.90 14.27
N VAL A 84 0.66 19.99 13.01
CA VAL A 84 1.46 19.56 11.85
C VAL A 84 2.44 20.67 11.50
N VAL A 85 3.72 20.46 11.82
CA VAL A 85 4.76 21.50 11.62
C VAL A 85 5.38 21.45 10.24
N ASN A 86 5.42 20.27 9.61
CA ASN A 86 5.93 20.09 8.26
C ASN A 86 5.24 18.93 7.55
N VAL A 87 5.13 19.04 6.23
CA VAL A 87 4.59 18.01 5.35
C VAL A 87 5.55 17.77 4.20
N TYR A 88 6.13 16.58 4.15
CA TYR A 88 7.08 16.16 3.12
C TYR A 88 6.49 15.10 2.21
N GLY A 89 6.96 15.11 0.96
CA GLY A 89 6.74 14.06 -0.01
C GLY A 89 7.92 13.10 0.02
N ASP A 90 7.63 11.81 -0.04
CA ASP A 90 8.66 10.77 -0.13
C ASP A 90 9.67 10.84 1.03
N PHE A 91 10.81 10.16 0.93
CA PHE A 91 11.82 10.11 2.01
C PHE A 91 13.08 10.93 1.70
N ASP A 92 12.92 11.99 0.90
CA ASP A 92 14.01 12.86 0.45
C ASP A 92 13.93 14.30 1.03
N LYS A 93 12.99 14.54 1.95
CA LYS A 93 12.68 15.85 2.56
C LYS A 93 12.14 16.90 1.58
N SER A 94 11.76 16.52 0.36
CA SER A 94 11.10 17.42 -0.57
C SER A 94 9.69 17.78 -0.08
N LYS A 95 9.16 18.91 -0.55
CA LYS A 95 7.77 19.29 -0.26
C LYS A 95 6.81 18.25 -0.86
N TYR A 96 5.77 17.92 -0.10
CA TYR A 96 4.72 17.04 -0.62
C TYR A 96 4.06 17.63 -1.88
N ARG A 97 3.87 16.77 -2.88
CA ARG A 97 3.10 17.05 -4.09
C ARG A 97 2.04 15.97 -4.28
N LYS A 98 1.01 16.25 -5.09
CA LYS A 98 -0.09 15.30 -5.32
C LYS A 98 0.38 13.99 -5.98
N ASP A 99 1.50 14.03 -6.70
CA ASP A 99 2.15 12.90 -7.34
C ASP A 99 3.22 12.23 -6.45
N SER A 100 3.47 12.74 -5.24
CA SER A 100 4.33 12.06 -4.27
C SER A 100 3.73 10.72 -3.87
N THR A 101 4.54 9.66 -3.97
CA THR A 101 4.08 8.29 -3.66
C THR A 101 3.88 8.10 -2.16
N ARG A 102 4.59 8.88 -1.33
CA ARG A 102 4.48 8.82 0.13
C ARG A 102 4.21 10.20 0.72
N LEU A 103 3.40 10.22 1.77
CA LEU A 103 3.16 11.38 2.63
C LEU A 103 3.91 11.18 3.94
N VAL A 104 4.71 12.17 4.34
CA VAL A 104 5.40 12.19 5.63
C VAL A 104 4.95 13.43 6.40
N LEU A 105 4.36 13.21 7.57
CA LEU A 105 3.90 14.27 8.46
C LEU A 105 4.84 14.38 9.66
N VAL A 106 5.34 15.58 9.92
CA VAL A 106 6.06 15.87 11.16
C VAL A 106 5.12 16.65 12.06
N THR A 107 4.92 16.14 13.27
CA THR A 107 4.01 16.74 14.25
C THR A 107 4.74 17.06 15.54
N ARG A 108 4.21 18.03 16.28
CA ARG A 108 4.52 18.22 17.69
C ARG A 108 3.23 18.17 18.48
N ARG A 109 3.30 17.73 19.74
CA ARG A 109 2.16 17.85 20.66
C ARG A 109 1.96 19.33 21.00
N LYS A 110 0.71 19.78 21.03
CA LYS A 110 0.34 21.09 21.56
C LYS A 110 0.69 21.21 23.05
#